data_AF-A0A0F9DII1-F1
#
_entry.id   AF-A0A0F9DII1-F1
#
_cell.length_a   1.000
_cell.length_b   1.000
_cell.length_c   1.000
_cell.angle_alpha   90.00
_cell.angle_beta   90.00
_cell.angle_gamma   90.00
#
_symmetry.space_group_name_H-M   'P 1'
#
loop_
_entity.id
_entity.type
_entity.pdbx_description
1 polymer ?
#
loop_
_entity_poly.entity_id
_entity_poly.type
_entity_poly.pdbx_seq_one_letter_code
_entity_poly.pdbx_strand_id
1 'polypeptide(L)'
;GWSRLALIFADGLSKQEDLLVAALEAGLEDVPVFGGSAADGLSFDGTYVLHGGRFHATAGLLLLLETDLEFSALGFDHFLPTERRMVVTRAIPEERLVQELNGAPAAEEYARLVGCGPDDLSPQVFAENPVLVRSRNAWHVRAIQGVVGEGALAFLSAIDDGLVLNLGRGTEILRILDHGLAAVGRTGEAPDFILGFDCYLRKLEIEQKQLQYEVSRRFRDRRVLGFNTYGEQHLGVHVNQTFVGVAFFGPRTQALG
;
A
#
# COMPACT_ATOMS: atom_id res chain seq x y z
N GLY A 1 -1.55 3.88 30.57
CA GLY A 1 -0.58 2.80 30.32
C GLY A 1 0.07 3.08 28.98
N TRP A 2 1.36 2.81 28.84
CA TRP A 2 2.09 3.16 27.61
C TRP A 2 1.77 2.17 26.48
N SER A 3 1.56 2.73 25.30
CA SER A 3 1.32 2.08 24.03
C SER A 3 2.61 2.13 23.20
N ARG A 4 2.91 1.06 22.45
CA ARG A 4 4.09 0.99 21.58
C ARG A 4 3.65 0.73 20.15
N LEU A 5 4.31 1.40 19.22
CA LEU A 5 4.24 1.10 17.79
C LEU A 5 5.58 1.36 17.13
N ALA A 6 5.75 0.83 15.93
CA ALA A 6 6.90 1.09 15.09
C ALA A 6 6.47 1.81 13.80
N LEU A 7 7.30 2.77 13.36
CA LEU A 7 7.21 3.35 12.02
C LEU A 7 8.41 2.89 11.19
N ILE A 8 8.18 2.45 9.96
CA ILE A 8 9.24 2.05 9.02
C ILE A 8 9.18 2.90 7.75
N PHE A 9 10.33 3.44 7.35
CA PHE A 9 10.49 4.15 6.09
C PHE A 9 11.62 3.50 5.31
N ALA A 10 11.27 2.82 4.22
CA ALA A 10 12.21 2.04 3.42
C ALA A 10 12.51 2.72 2.08
N ASP A 11 13.65 2.40 1.49
CA ASP A 11 13.94 2.67 0.09
C ASP A 11 12.97 1.88 -0.82
N GLY A 12 12.15 2.58 -1.61
CA GLY A 12 11.08 1.98 -2.40
C GLY A 12 11.51 1.34 -3.72
N LEU A 13 12.81 1.36 -4.04
CA LEU A 13 13.36 0.72 -5.24
C LEU A 13 14.27 -0.47 -4.92
N SER A 14 14.60 -0.69 -3.65
CA SER A 14 15.44 -1.79 -3.18
C SER A 14 14.85 -3.18 -3.39
N LYS A 15 13.51 -3.27 -3.54
CA LYS A 15 12.75 -4.52 -3.59
C LYS A 15 12.90 -5.39 -2.32
N GLN A 16 13.28 -4.79 -1.20
CA GLN A 16 13.51 -5.49 0.08
C GLN A 16 12.35 -5.33 1.08
N GLU A 17 11.27 -4.67 0.70
CA GLU A 17 10.19 -4.29 1.62
C GLU A 17 9.53 -5.53 2.26
N ASP A 18 9.25 -6.57 1.46
CA ASP A 18 8.65 -7.82 1.96
C ASP A 18 9.56 -8.52 2.99
N LEU A 19 10.87 -8.59 2.70
CA LEU A 19 11.86 -9.20 3.60
C LEU A 19 12.04 -8.38 4.87
N LEU A 20 12.13 -7.05 4.74
CA LEU A 20 12.28 -6.12 5.84
C LEU A 20 11.10 -6.21 6.81
N VAL A 21 9.88 -6.20 6.28
CA VAL A 21 8.67 -6.29 7.10
C VAL A 21 8.57 -7.65 7.78
N ALA A 22 8.88 -8.75 7.08
CA ALA A 22 8.89 -10.09 7.69
C ALA A 22 9.91 -10.20 8.83
N ALA A 23 11.10 -9.61 8.67
CA ALA A 23 12.12 -9.57 9.71
C ALA A 23 11.70 -8.73 10.92
N LEU A 24 11.04 -7.59 10.69
CA LEU A 24 10.51 -6.74 11.76
C LEU A 24 9.38 -7.44 12.52
N GLU A 25 8.44 -8.07 11.82
CA GLU A 25 7.34 -8.82 12.43
C GLU A 25 7.88 -9.95 13.32
N ALA A 26 8.90 -10.67 12.86
CA ALA A 26 9.53 -11.73 13.65
C ALA A 26 10.34 -11.20 14.85
N GLY A 27 10.85 -9.97 14.79
CA GLY A 27 11.72 -9.39 15.81
C GLY A 27 11.05 -8.47 16.82
N LEU A 28 9.87 -7.92 16.49
CA LEU A 28 9.16 -6.92 17.30
C LEU A 28 7.93 -7.47 18.02
N GLU A 29 7.58 -8.74 17.79
CA GLU A 29 6.48 -9.47 18.45
C GLU A 29 5.17 -8.66 18.48
N ASP A 30 4.81 -8.10 19.65
CA ASP A 30 3.55 -7.41 19.88
C ASP A 30 3.52 -5.94 19.44
N VAL A 31 4.62 -5.40 18.88
CA VAL A 31 4.68 -4.00 18.45
C VAL A 31 4.21 -3.87 17.00
N PRO A 32 3.05 -3.27 16.73
CA PRO A 32 2.54 -3.13 15.37
C PRO A 32 3.42 -2.17 14.55
N VAL A 33 3.71 -2.56 13.32
CA VAL A 33 4.55 -1.82 12.37
C VAL A 33 3.68 -1.15 11.30
N PHE A 34 3.91 0.15 11.09
CA PHE A 34 3.27 0.94 10.04
C PHE A 34 4.30 1.72 9.25
N GLY A 35 4.01 2.10 8.02
CA GLY A 35 4.94 2.92 7.26
C GLY A 35 4.65 2.96 5.78
N GLY A 36 5.65 3.44 5.04
CA GLY A 36 5.68 3.31 3.61
C GLY A 36 7.06 3.55 3.04
N SER A 37 7.23 3.18 1.78
CA SER A 37 8.51 3.30 1.11
C SER A 37 8.64 4.67 0.43
N ALA A 38 9.86 5.20 0.43
CA ALA A 38 10.22 6.43 -0.25
C ALA A 38 9.93 6.33 -1.76
N ALA A 39 9.62 7.47 -2.37
CA ALA A 39 9.17 7.58 -3.75
C ALA A 39 9.82 8.78 -4.45
N ASP A 40 9.85 8.76 -5.78
CA ASP A 40 10.49 9.78 -6.63
C ASP A 40 9.57 10.29 -7.77
N GLY A 41 8.25 10.23 -7.56
CA GLY A 41 7.27 10.85 -8.47
C GLY A 41 7.11 10.17 -9.84
N LEU A 42 7.18 8.84 -9.86
CA LEU A 42 7.19 7.93 -11.01
C LEU A 42 8.44 7.98 -11.91
N SER A 43 9.53 8.60 -11.46
CA SER A 43 10.78 8.59 -12.22
C SER A 43 11.46 7.23 -12.16
N PHE A 44 11.37 6.54 -11.01
CA PHE A 44 12.04 5.27 -10.72
C PHE A 44 13.56 5.31 -10.94
N ASP A 45 14.17 6.49 -10.78
CA ASP A 45 15.61 6.74 -10.94
C ASP A 45 16.37 6.54 -9.63
N GLY A 46 15.73 6.81 -8.48
CA GLY A 46 16.36 6.70 -7.18
C GLY A 46 15.51 7.23 -6.04
N THR A 47 15.46 6.47 -4.95
CA THR A 47 14.79 6.88 -3.71
C THR A 47 15.79 7.06 -2.57
N TYR A 48 15.43 7.88 -1.58
CA TYR A 48 16.31 8.21 -0.47
C TYR A 48 15.53 8.33 0.84
N VAL A 49 16.13 7.85 1.92
CA VAL A 49 15.66 8.07 3.28
C VAL A 49 16.51 9.16 3.93
N LEU A 50 15.88 10.21 4.48
CA LEU A 50 16.58 11.29 5.17
C LEU A 50 16.75 10.94 6.65
N HIS A 51 17.99 10.83 7.11
CA HIS A 51 18.31 10.59 8.53
C HIS A 51 19.58 11.34 8.93
N GLY A 52 19.53 12.05 10.07
CA GLY A 52 20.66 12.83 10.58
C GLY A 52 21.13 13.95 9.65
N GLY A 53 20.21 14.54 8.87
CA GLY A 53 20.53 15.58 7.88
C GLY A 53 21.22 15.08 6.61
N ARG A 54 21.24 13.76 6.36
CA ARG A 54 21.82 13.15 5.15
C ARG A 54 20.82 12.23 4.46
N PHE A 55 20.89 12.19 3.14
CA PHE A 55 20.14 11.25 2.30
C PHE A 55 20.89 9.92 2.23
N HIS A 56 20.17 8.83 2.47
CA HIS A 56 20.70 7.47 2.40
C HIS A 56 19.93 6.69 1.32
N ALA A 57 20.65 6.15 0.35
CA ALA A 57 20.10 5.20 -0.63
C ALA A 57 20.13 3.78 -0.04
N THR A 58 19.30 2.87 -0.55
CA THR A 58 19.28 1.46 -0.13
C THR A 58 19.17 1.29 1.40
N ALA A 59 18.32 2.10 2.03
CA ALA A 59 18.24 2.23 3.48
C ALA A 59 16.81 2.03 3.99
N GLY A 60 16.70 1.61 5.26
CA GLY A 60 15.46 1.60 6.01
C GLY A 60 15.64 2.34 7.34
N LEU A 61 14.65 3.14 7.72
CA LEU A 61 14.61 3.84 9.01
C LEU A 61 13.45 3.29 9.85
N LEU A 62 13.81 2.59 10.93
CA LEU A 62 12.88 2.13 11.95
C LEU A 62 12.82 3.15 13.09
N LEU A 63 11.62 3.61 13.43
CA LEU A 63 11.35 4.42 14.61
C LEU A 63 10.49 3.61 15.58
N LEU A 64 10.96 3.45 16.82
CA LEU A 64 10.16 2.87 17.90
C LEU A 64 9.56 4.00 18.73
N LEU A 65 8.24 4.01 18.83
CA LEU A 65 7.49 5.02 19.56
C LEU A 65 6.89 4.37 20.82
N GLU A 66 7.15 4.98 21.97
CA GLU A 66 6.45 4.70 23.23
C GLU A 66 5.68 5.96 23.63
N THR A 67 4.37 5.84 23.80
CA THR A 67 3.46 6.97 24.05
C THR A 67 2.35 6.60 25.02
N ASP A 68 1.79 7.56 25.75
CA ASP A 68 0.62 7.36 26.61
C ASP A 68 -0.71 7.51 25.85
N LEU A 69 -0.66 7.93 24.59
CA LEU A 69 -1.79 8.01 23.67
C LEU A 69 -2.37 6.62 23.36
N GLU A 70 -3.68 6.57 23.13
CA GLU A 70 -4.29 5.43 22.45
C GLU A 70 -4.12 5.57 20.94
N PHE A 71 -4.08 4.43 20.24
CA PHE A 71 -4.06 4.44 18.79
C PHE A 71 -4.85 3.27 18.18
N SER A 72 -5.23 3.43 16.91
CA SER A 72 -5.83 2.39 16.08
C SER A 72 -5.20 2.36 14.68
N ALA A 73 -4.99 1.15 14.17
CA ALA A 73 -4.53 0.92 12.81
C ALA A 73 -5.64 1.22 11.80
N LEU A 74 -5.27 1.90 10.71
CA LEU A 74 -6.12 2.10 9.54
C LEU A 74 -5.44 1.45 8.33
N GLY A 75 -6.20 0.69 7.57
CA GLY A 75 -5.75 0.05 6.34
C GLY A 75 -6.95 -0.17 5.42
N PHE A 76 -6.99 0.52 4.28
CA PHE A 76 -8.07 0.35 3.32
C PHE A 76 -7.68 0.66 1.88
N ASP A 77 -8.25 -0.11 0.96
CA ASP A 77 -8.29 0.14 -0.47
C ASP A 77 -9.75 0.09 -0.95
N HIS A 78 -10.02 0.60 -2.15
CA HIS A 78 -11.37 0.66 -2.71
C HIS A 78 -11.61 -0.39 -3.78
N PHE A 79 -10.86 -1.50 -3.80
CA PHE A 79 -10.98 -2.52 -4.83
C PHE A 79 -11.80 -3.72 -4.37
N LEU A 80 -12.60 -4.25 -5.29
CA LEU A 80 -13.28 -5.53 -5.12
C LEU A 80 -12.84 -6.52 -6.20
N PRO A 81 -12.69 -7.81 -5.88
CA PRO A 81 -12.36 -8.83 -6.86
C PRO A 81 -13.52 -9.00 -7.84
N THR A 82 -13.18 -9.14 -9.11
CA THR A 82 -14.11 -9.61 -10.15
C THR A 82 -14.01 -11.14 -10.29
N GLU A 83 -14.90 -11.71 -11.11
CA GLU A 83 -14.88 -13.13 -11.46
C GLU A 83 -13.74 -13.50 -12.42
N ARG A 84 -13.07 -12.51 -13.04
CA ARG A 84 -11.95 -12.72 -13.95
C ARG A 84 -10.71 -13.09 -13.14
N ARG A 85 -10.23 -14.31 -13.33
CA ARG A 85 -9.04 -14.86 -12.68
C ARG A 85 -7.93 -15.10 -13.69
N MET A 86 -6.70 -14.98 -13.20
CA MET A 86 -5.49 -15.35 -13.91
C MET A 86 -4.55 -16.09 -12.97
N VAL A 87 -3.76 -17.01 -13.52
CA VAL A 87 -2.75 -17.77 -12.79
C VAL A 87 -1.39 -17.33 -13.29
N VAL A 88 -0.49 -17.01 -12.37
CA VAL A 88 0.92 -16.81 -12.69
C VAL A 88 1.51 -18.15 -13.08
N THR A 89 1.76 -18.37 -14.38
CA THR A 89 2.30 -19.63 -14.88
C THR A 89 3.82 -19.61 -14.97
N ARG A 90 4.41 -18.41 -15.09
CA ARG A 90 5.86 -18.21 -15.06
C ARG A 90 6.24 -16.85 -14.50
N ALA A 91 7.03 -16.83 -13.44
CA ALA A 91 7.59 -15.65 -12.80
C ALA A 91 9.11 -15.75 -12.62
N ILE A 92 9.73 -14.58 -12.38
CA ILE A 92 11.07 -14.44 -11.82
C ILE A 92 10.87 -13.70 -10.48
N PRO A 93 10.64 -14.43 -9.37
CA PRO A 93 10.26 -13.84 -8.09
C PRO A 93 11.26 -12.81 -7.56
N GLU A 94 12.56 -13.08 -7.74
CA GLU A 94 13.66 -12.22 -7.28
C GLU A 94 13.66 -10.86 -7.96
N GLU A 95 13.12 -10.77 -9.18
CA GLU A 95 13.00 -9.54 -9.94
C GLU A 95 11.59 -8.93 -9.85
N ARG A 96 10.64 -9.63 -9.22
CA ARG A 96 9.19 -9.33 -9.22
C ARG A 96 8.62 -9.27 -10.64
N LEU A 97 9.05 -10.15 -11.53
CA LEU A 97 8.58 -10.20 -12.91
C LEU A 97 7.64 -11.38 -13.13
N VAL A 98 6.55 -11.15 -13.86
CA VAL A 98 5.69 -12.20 -14.40
C VAL A 98 5.87 -12.24 -15.90
N GLN A 99 6.36 -13.36 -16.41
CA GLN A 99 6.57 -13.59 -17.83
C GLN A 99 5.32 -14.16 -18.49
N GLU A 100 4.58 -15.02 -17.77
CA GLU A 100 3.39 -15.66 -18.29
C GLU A 100 2.22 -15.64 -17.31
N LEU A 101 1.05 -15.34 -17.85
CA LEU A 101 -0.25 -15.48 -17.19
C LEU A 101 -1.09 -16.47 -18.00
N ASN A 102 -1.71 -17.44 -17.33
CA ASN A 102 -2.55 -18.47 -17.97
C ASN A 102 -1.87 -19.21 -19.15
N GLY A 103 -0.53 -19.31 -19.15
CA GLY A 103 0.24 -19.93 -20.23
C GLY A 103 0.41 -19.07 -21.49
N ALA A 104 0.15 -17.77 -21.40
CA ALA A 104 0.33 -16.78 -22.47
C ALA A 104 1.23 -15.62 -21.99
N PRO A 105 1.82 -14.82 -22.90
CA PRO A 105 2.61 -13.65 -22.53
C PRO A 105 1.85 -12.73 -21.56
N ALA A 106 2.48 -12.35 -20.45
CA ALA A 106 1.80 -11.71 -19.33
C ALA A 106 1.08 -10.41 -19.72
N ALA A 107 1.74 -9.51 -20.46
CA ALA A 107 1.13 -8.26 -20.91
C ALA A 107 -0.09 -8.49 -21.81
N GLU A 108 0.00 -9.43 -22.76
CA GLU A 108 -1.10 -9.73 -23.68
C GLU A 108 -2.32 -10.32 -22.96
N GLU A 109 -2.09 -11.30 -22.08
CA GLU A 109 -3.16 -11.93 -21.34
C GLU A 109 -3.82 -10.96 -20.34
N TYR A 110 -3.02 -10.12 -19.67
CA TYR A 110 -3.54 -9.08 -18.81
C TYR A 110 -4.39 -8.07 -19.59
N ALA A 111 -3.87 -7.55 -20.72
CA ALA A 111 -4.59 -6.61 -21.58
C ALA A 111 -5.93 -7.20 -22.07
N ARG A 112 -5.93 -8.48 -22.48
CA ARG A 112 -7.13 -9.23 -22.87
C ARG A 112 -8.15 -9.32 -21.74
N LEU A 113 -7.70 -9.60 -20.51
CA LEU A 113 -8.57 -9.70 -19.33
C LEU A 113 -9.10 -8.36 -18.86
N VAL A 114 -8.36 -7.27 -19.04
CA VAL A 114 -8.85 -5.89 -18.83
C VAL A 114 -9.86 -5.52 -19.92
N GLY A 115 -9.59 -5.89 -21.17
CA GLY A 115 -10.38 -5.54 -22.35
C GLY A 115 -9.80 -4.35 -23.13
N CYS A 116 -8.47 -4.20 -23.15
CA CYS A 116 -7.73 -3.18 -23.90
C CYS A 116 -6.64 -3.83 -24.77
N GLY A 117 -5.97 -3.04 -25.63
CA GLY A 117 -4.81 -3.51 -26.38
C GLY A 117 -3.53 -3.55 -25.52
N PRO A 118 -2.53 -4.40 -25.84
CA PRO A 118 -1.24 -4.40 -25.13
C PRO A 118 -0.53 -3.04 -25.15
N ASP A 119 -0.67 -2.29 -26.24
CA ASP A 119 -0.09 -0.95 -26.40
C ASP A 119 -0.81 0.13 -25.56
N ASP A 120 -2.01 -0.16 -25.06
CA ASP A 120 -2.76 0.74 -24.18
C ASP A 120 -2.33 0.60 -22.70
N LEU A 121 -1.54 -0.43 -22.38
CA LEU A 121 -1.07 -0.68 -21.02
C LEU A 121 -0.21 0.46 -20.51
N SER A 122 -0.61 1.01 -19.38
CA SER A 122 -0.01 2.21 -18.79
C SER A 122 -0.20 2.20 -17.27
N PRO A 123 0.58 2.98 -16.51
CA PRO A 123 0.38 3.15 -15.07
C PRO A 123 -1.07 3.49 -14.70
N GLN A 124 -1.76 4.24 -15.56
CA GLN A 124 -3.17 4.59 -15.41
C GLN A 124 -4.07 3.35 -15.48
N VAL A 125 -3.90 2.52 -16.53
CA VAL A 125 -4.67 1.27 -16.69
C VAL A 125 -4.43 0.32 -15.53
N PHE A 126 -3.18 0.16 -15.07
CA PHE A 126 -2.85 -0.70 -13.94
C PHE A 126 -3.47 -0.20 -12.63
N ALA A 127 -3.48 1.12 -12.40
CA ALA A 127 -4.07 1.70 -11.20
C ALA A 127 -5.59 1.47 -11.12
N GLU A 128 -6.30 1.55 -12.25
CA GLU A 128 -7.76 1.34 -12.29
C GLU A 128 -8.17 -0.14 -12.30
N ASN A 129 -7.29 -1.02 -12.78
CA ASN A 129 -7.55 -2.45 -12.96
C ASN A 129 -6.51 -3.30 -12.21
N PRO A 130 -6.35 -3.13 -10.88
CA PRO A 130 -5.31 -3.84 -10.15
C PRO A 130 -5.57 -5.34 -10.15
N VAL A 131 -4.55 -6.12 -9.82
CA VAL A 131 -4.72 -7.54 -9.53
C VAL A 131 -4.70 -7.77 -8.02
N LEU A 132 -5.61 -8.61 -7.56
CA LEU A 132 -5.84 -8.93 -6.17
C LEU A 132 -5.43 -10.37 -5.89
N VAL A 133 -4.72 -10.57 -4.80
CA VAL A 133 -4.42 -11.90 -4.23
C VAL A 133 -5.23 -12.08 -2.95
N ARG A 134 -5.73 -13.29 -2.72
CA ARG A 134 -6.39 -13.63 -1.47
C ARG A 134 -5.36 -14.21 -0.50
N SER A 135 -5.16 -13.53 0.64
CA SER A 135 -4.39 -14.06 1.76
C SER A 135 -5.30 -14.19 2.97
N ARG A 136 -5.45 -15.43 3.49
CA ARG A 136 -6.40 -15.75 4.56
C ARG A 136 -7.83 -15.26 4.21
N ASN A 137 -8.34 -14.32 5.00
CA ASN A 137 -9.68 -13.75 4.85
C ASN A 137 -9.69 -12.35 4.20
N ALA A 138 -8.55 -11.87 3.71
CA ALA A 138 -8.41 -10.55 3.12
C ALA A 138 -7.95 -10.61 1.66
N TRP A 139 -8.34 -9.60 0.89
CA TRP A 139 -7.81 -9.33 -0.44
C TRP A 139 -6.70 -8.30 -0.30
N HIS A 140 -5.62 -8.51 -1.03
CA HIS A 140 -4.50 -7.57 -1.11
C HIS A 140 -4.20 -7.26 -2.56
N VAL A 141 -3.94 -6.00 -2.86
CA VAL A 141 -3.49 -5.60 -4.19
C VAL A 141 -2.03 -6.04 -4.38
N ARG A 142 -1.73 -6.49 -5.60
CA ARG A 142 -0.38 -6.69 -6.12
C ARG A 142 -0.22 -5.72 -7.29
N ALA A 143 0.39 -4.57 -7.03
CA ALA A 143 0.42 -3.52 -8.03
C ALA A 143 1.41 -3.85 -9.16
N ILE A 144 0.98 -3.61 -10.39
CA ILE A 144 1.81 -3.71 -11.58
C ILE A 144 2.46 -2.34 -11.80
N GLN A 145 3.79 -2.31 -11.86
CA GLN A 145 4.58 -1.12 -12.18
C GLN A 145 4.49 -0.78 -13.67
N GLY A 146 4.62 -1.80 -14.53
CA GLY A 146 4.71 -1.59 -15.97
C GLY A 146 4.99 -2.88 -16.75
N VAL A 147 5.05 -2.73 -18.08
CA VAL A 147 5.53 -3.77 -18.99
C VAL A 147 7.03 -3.58 -19.20
N VAL A 148 7.79 -4.66 -19.15
CA VAL A 148 9.25 -4.67 -19.37
C VAL A 148 9.66 -5.75 -20.36
N GLY A 149 10.74 -5.50 -21.10
CA GLY A 149 11.28 -6.45 -22.08
C GLY A 149 10.25 -6.90 -23.11
N GLU A 150 10.20 -8.21 -23.39
CA GLU A 150 9.27 -8.83 -24.34
C GLU A 150 7.88 -9.09 -23.75
N GLY A 151 7.30 -8.10 -23.05
CA GLY A 151 5.92 -8.20 -22.55
C GLY A 151 5.76 -8.83 -21.15
N ALA A 152 6.84 -8.88 -20.35
CA ALA A 152 6.74 -9.27 -18.95
C ALA A 152 6.12 -8.14 -18.11
N LEU A 153 5.35 -8.48 -17.08
CA LEU A 153 4.79 -7.52 -16.14
C LEU A 153 5.71 -7.40 -14.91
N ALA A 154 6.16 -6.17 -14.63
CA ALA A 154 6.90 -5.86 -13.41
C ALA A 154 5.93 -5.52 -12.27
N PHE A 155 6.13 -6.13 -11.10
CA PHE A 155 5.30 -5.93 -9.91
C PHE A 155 6.04 -5.14 -8.82
N LEU A 156 5.28 -4.38 -8.03
CA LEU A 156 5.80 -3.62 -6.88
C LEU A 156 5.84 -4.42 -5.58
N SER A 157 5.48 -5.70 -5.62
CA SER A 157 5.38 -6.60 -4.46
C SER A 157 5.70 -8.04 -4.87
N ALA A 158 5.97 -8.90 -3.90
CA ALA A 158 6.26 -10.32 -4.14
C ALA A 158 5.21 -11.04 -5.00
N ILE A 159 5.69 -11.86 -5.93
CA ILE A 159 4.90 -12.64 -6.88
C ILE A 159 5.62 -13.97 -7.15
N ASP A 160 4.86 -15.07 -7.19
CA ASP A 160 5.39 -16.43 -7.32
C ASP A 160 4.60 -17.24 -8.35
N ASP A 161 5.23 -18.28 -8.88
CA ASP A 161 4.57 -19.27 -9.73
C ASP A 161 3.38 -19.93 -9.01
N GLY A 162 2.32 -20.17 -9.77
CA GLY A 162 1.09 -20.79 -9.28
C GLY A 162 0.16 -19.85 -8.52
N LEU A 163 0.53 -18.57 -8.33
CA LEU A 163 -0.33 -17.61 -7.65
C LEU A 163 -1.61 -17.35 -8.45
N VAL A 164 -2.75 -17.45 -7.79
CA VAL A 164 -4.05 -17.10 -8.36
C VAL A 164 -4.33 -15.63 -8.07
N LEU A 165 -4.48 -14.87 -9.16
CA LEU A 165 -4.80 -13.46 -9.15
C LEU A 165 -6.25 -13.25 -9.62
N ASN A 166 -6.94 -12.31 -9.00
CA ASN A 166 -8.24 -11.83 -9.43
C ASN A 166 -8.09 -10.42 -10.00
N LEU A 167 -8.66 -10.14 -11.16
CA LEU A 167 -8.76 -8.77 -11.62
C LEU A 167 -9.67 -7.99 -10.67
N GLY A 168 -9.18 -6.89 -10.14
CA GLY A 168 -9.90 -5.98 -9.27
C GLY A 168 -10.67 -4.93 -10.08
N ARG A 169 -11.70 -4.36 -9.44
CA ARG A 169 -12.42 -3.20 -9.95
C ARG A 169 -12.50 -2.14 -8.86
N GLY A 170 -12.13 -0.91 -9.19
CA GLY A 170 -12.30 0.23 -8.29
C GLY A 170 -13.77 0.49 -7.97
N THR A 171 -14.04 0.77 -6.69
CA THR A 171 -15.36 1.16 -6.18
C THR A 171 -15.39 2.64 -5.79
N GLU A 172 -16.35 3.06 -4.97
CA GLU A 172 -16.57 4.46 -4.59
C GLU A 172 -15.43 5.01 -3.70
N ILE A 173 -14.36 5.54 -4.30
CA ILE A 173 -13.16 6.08 -3.61
C ILE A 173 -13.52 6.97 -2.42
N LEU A 174 -14.37 7.98 -2.63
CA LEU A 174 -14.73 8.95 -1.58
C LEU A 174 -15.47 8.29 -0.42
N ARG A 175 -16.37 7.35 -0.71
CA ARG A 175 -17.13 6.63 0.32
C ARG A 175 -16.21 5.72 1.15
N ILE A 176 -15.33 4.98 0.49
CA ILE A 176 -14.36 4.11 1.17
C ILE A 176 -13.39 4.95 2.00
N LEU A 177 -12.95 6.10 1.49
CA LEU A 177 -12.14 7.05 2.25
C LEU A 177 -12.88 7.58 3.49
N ASP A 178 -14.14 7.99 3.34
CA ASP A 178 -14.95 8.48 4.45
C ASP A 178 -15.14 7.41 5.54
N HIS A 179 -15.36 6.15 5.13
CA HIS A 179 -15.48 5.01 6.05
C HIS A 179 -14.14 4.66 6.71
N GLY A 180 -13.06 4.59 5.92
CA GLY A 180 -11.72 4.21 6.39
C GLY A 180 -11.11 5.22 7.36
N LEU A 181 -11.46 6.51 7.23
CA LEU A 181 -11.05 7.57 8.15
C LEU A 181 -12.01 7.78 9.33
N ALA A 182 -13.16 7.08 9.37
CA ALA A 182 -14.13 7.17 10.46
C ALA A 182 -13.74 6.31 11.67
N ALA A 183 -12.46 6.31 12.04
CA ALA A 183 -11.98 5.67 13.25
C ALA A 183 -12.61 6.32 14.49
N VAL A 184 -12.91 5.50 15.49
CA VAL A 184 -13.47 5.97 16.77
C VAL A 184 -12.67 5.37 17.91
N GLY A 185 -12.41 6.19 18.93
CA GLY A 185 -11.79 5.75 20.17
C GLY A 185 -12.78 5.02 21.07
N ARG A 186 -12.34 4.66 22.27
CA ARG A 186 -13.13 3.81 23.18
C ARG A 186 -14.42 4.47 23.66
N THR A 187 -14.45 5.80 23.74
CA THR A 187 -15.60 6.58 24.19
C THR A 187 -16.42 7.14 23.02
N GLY A 188 -16.11 6.73 21.78
CA GLY A 188 -16.76 7.22 20.56
C GLY A 188 -16.21 8.57 20.06
N GLU A 189 -15.09 9.02 20.64
CA GLU A 189 -14.39 10.22 20.22
C GLU A 189 -13.69 10.03 18.86
N ALA A 190 -13.55 11.13 18.11
CA ALA A 190 -12.75 11.15 16.90
C ALA A 190 -11.25 11.19 17.24
N PRO A 191 -10.36 10.76 16.31
CA PRO A 191 -8.92 10.89 16.51
C PRO A 191 -8.49 12.35 16.65
N ASP A 192 -7.49 12.60 17.49
CA ASP A 192 -6.83 13.90 17.59
C ASP A 192 -6.12 14.23 16.26
N PHE A 193 -5.51 13.21 15.65
CA PHE A 193 -4.96 13.25 14.30
C PHE A 193 -4.76 11.82 13.76
N ILE A 194 -4.52 11.73 12.45
CA ILE A 194 -4.15 10.47 11.78
C ILE A 194 -2.80 10.69 11.09
N LEU A 195 -1.82 9.85 11.39
CA LEU A 195 -0.60 9.77 10.59
C LEU A 195 -0.86 8.84 9.39
N GLY A 196 -0.79 9.34 8.17
CA GLY A 196 -1.16 8.62 6.95
C GLY A 196 -0.01 8.40 5.96
N PHE A 197 -0.01 7.23 5.35
CA PHE A 197 0.86 6.79 4.26
C PHE A 197 -0.06 6.37 3.10
N ASP A 198 -0.11 7.17 2.05
CA ASP A 198 -1.08 7.02 0.98
C ASP A 198 -0.38 6.63 -0.32
N CYS A 199 -0.63 5.42 -0.81
CA CYS A 199 0.05 4.90 -2.00
C CYS A 199 -0.03 5.87 -3.18
N TYR A 200 1.10 6.12 -3.84
CA TYR A 200 1.14 6.99 -5.01
C TYR A 200 0.17 6.53 -6.11
N LEU A 201 -0.02 5.22 -6.28
CA LEU A 201 -0.96 4.69 -7.26
C LEU A 201 -2.43 5.04 -6.94
N ARG A 202 -2.78 5.24 -5.66
CA ARG A 202 -4.10 5.78 -5.28
C ARG A 202 -4.21 7.24 -5.68
N LYS A 203 -3.17 8.03 -5.41
CA LYS A 203 -3.09 9.45 -5.84
C LYS A 203 -3.26 9.57 -7.36
N LEU A 204 -2.60 8.70 -8.12
CA LEU A 204 -2.69 8.69 -9.58
C LEU A 204 -4.14 8.48 -10.06
N GLU A 205 -4.86 7.51 -9.49
CA GLU A 205 -6.28 7.28 -9.82
C GLU A 205 -7.18 8.44 -9.35
N ILE A 206 -6.93 9.00 -8.17
CA ILE A 206 -7.66 10.16 -7.64
C ILE A 206 -7.53 11.37 -8.57
N GLU A 207 -6.34 11.63 -9.10
CA GLU A 207 -6.08 12.73 -10.04
C GLU A 207 -6.75 12.49 -11.39
N GLN A 208 -6.69 11.26 -11.93
CA GLN A 208 -7.41 10.89 -13.16
C GLN A 208 -8.91 11.13 -13.04
N LYS A 209 -9.50 10.78 -11.90
CA LYS A 209 -10.93 10.98 -11.62
C LYS A 209 -11.27 12.39 -11.17
N GLN A 210 -10.29 13.30 -11.16
CA GLN A 210 -10.44 14.70 -10.76
C GLN A 210 -10.98 14.88 -9.33
N LEU A 211 -10.64 13.94 -8.43
CA LEU A 211 -11.13 13.90 -7.05
C LEU A 211 -10.16 14.55 -6.04
N GLN A 212 -9.03 15.09 -6.49
CA GLN A 212 -7.95 15.61 -5.63
C GLN A 212 -8.44 16.63 -4.58
N TYR A 213 -9.36 17.50 -4.96
CA TYR A 213 -9.91 18.51 -4.05
C TYR A 213 -10.78 17.86 -2.95
N GLU A 214 -11.65 16.94 -3.35
CA GLU A 214 -12.58 16.24 -2.45
C GLU A 214 -11.85 15.32 -1.47
N VAL A 215 -10.79 14.66 -1.92
CA VAL A 215 -9.91 13.84 -1.08
C VAL A 215 -9.11 14.71 -0.13
N SER A 216 -8.49 15.79 -0.61
CA SER A 216 -7.72 16.72 0.22
C SER A 216 -8.57 17.36 1.32
N ARG A 217 -9.83 17.72 1.01
CA ARG A 217 -10.78 18.22 2.01
C ARG A 217 -11.04 17.17 3.10
N ARG A 218 -11.33 15.92 2.73
CA ARG A 218 -11.57 14.83 3.70
C ARG A 218 -10.36 14.56 4.59
N PHE A 219 -9.16 14.57 4.03
CA PHE A 219 -7.93 14.46 4.82
C PHE A 219 -7.81 15.60 5.83
N ARG A 220 -8.11 16.85 5.44
CA ARG A 220 -8.11 17.99 6.36
C ARG A 220 -9.19 17.85 7.45
N ASP A 221 -10.41 17.50 7.06
CA ASP A 221 -11.55 17.35 7.98
C ASP A 221 -11.29 16.25 9.02
N ARG A 222 -10.52 15.22 8.65
CA ARG A 222 -10.11 14.09 9.50
C ARG A 222 -8.71 14.26 10.12
N ARG A 223 -8.08 15.43 9.98
CA ARG A 223 -6.76 15.76 10.55
C ARG A 223 -5.68 14.75 10.16
N VAL A 224 -5.70 14.30 8.90
CA VAL A 224 -4.67 13.43 8.34
C VAL A 224 -3.42 14.27 8.05
N LEU A 225 -2.30 13.83 8.61
CA LEU A 225 -0.95 14.34 8.37
C LEU A 225 -0.13 13.20 7.77
N GLY A 226 0.66 13.45 6.74
CA GLY A 226 1.30 12.33 6.05
C GLY A 226 1.90 12.68 4.70
N PHE A 227 2.22 11.65 3.94
CA PHE A 227 2.81 11.77 2.62
C PHE A 227 2.46 10.55 1.75
N ASN A 228 2.70 10.69 0.44
CA ASN A 228 2.53 9.60 -0.51
C ASN A 228 3.76 8.68 -0.56
N THR A 229 3.53 7.39 -0.82
CA THR A 229 4.55 6.33 -0.70
C THR A 229 4.56 5.39 -1.91
N TYR A 230 5.66 4.67 -2.11
CA TYR A 230 5.73 3.51 -3.00
C TYR A 230 5.49 2.24 -2.19
N GLY A 231 4.22 1.87 -2.05
CA GLY A 231 3.84 0.77 -1.19
C GLY A 231 3.90 1.15 0.29
N GLU A 232 3.12 0.42 1.07
CA GLU A 232 2.87 0.72 2.48
C GLU A 232 3.17 -0.51 3.32
N GLN A 233 3.60 -0.30 4.55
CA GLN A 233 3.79 -1.36 5.53
C GLN A 233 2.65 -1.29 6.54
N HIS A 234 1.92 -2.39 6.70
CA HIS A 234 0.76 -2.46 7.60
C HIS A 234 0.73 -3.81 8.30
N LEU A 235 0.97 -3.80 9.61
CA LEU A 235 0.84 -4.96 10.50
C LEU A 235 1.59 -6.20 9.95
N GLY A 236 2.88 -6.04 9.67
CA GLY A 236 3.70 -7.16 9.21
C GLY A 236 3.51 -7.53 7.74
N VAL A 237 2.82 -6.70 6.94
CA VAL A 237 2.61 -6.96 5.51
C VAL A 237 2.98 -5.73 4.67
N HIS A 238 3.70 -5.96 3.56
CA HIS A 238 3.86 -4.97 2.49
C HIS A 238 2.62 -5.01 1.58
N VAL A 239 1.97 -3.87 1.45
CA VAL A 239 0.75 -3.69 0.64
C VAL A 239 0.97 -2.60 -0.40
N ASN A 240 0.17 -2.62 -1.47
CA ASN A 240 0.17 -1.59 -2.49
C ASN A 240 -1.24 -1.07 -2.68
N GLN A 241 -1.37 0.14 -3.24
CA GLN A 241 -2.66 0.77 -3.51
C GLN A 241 -3.57 0.83 -2.28
N THR A 242 -2.99 0.88 -1.08
CA THR A 242 -3.70 0.95 0.19
C THR A 242 -3.40 2.29 0.85
N PHE A 243 -4.38 2.86 1.54
CA PHE A 243 -4.11 3.88 2.53
C PHE A 243 -3.79 3.16 3.84
N VAL A 244 -2.61 3.42 4.38
CA VAL A 244 -2.22 2.94 5.71
C VAL A 244 -2.11 4.13 6.64
N GLY A 245 -2.63 4.00 7.85
CA GLY A 245 -2.49 5.07 8.83
C GLY A 245 -2.60 4.60 10.26
N VAL A 246 -2.27 5.52 11.16
CA VAL A 246 -2.40 5.35 12.60
C VAL A 246 -3.21 6.52 13.13
N ALA A 247 -4.42 6.22 13.61
CA ALA A 247 -5.26 7.18 14.29
C ALA A 247 -4.81 7.28 15.75
N PHE A 248 -4.49 8.49 16.23
CA PHE A 248 -4.11 8.74 17.61
C PHE A 248 -5.25 9.43 18.38
N PHE A 249 -5.42 9.04 19.63
CA PHE A 249 -6.42 9.55 20.55
C PHE A 249 -5.77 9.95 21.87
N GLY A 250 -6.49 10.76 22.65
CA GLY A 250 -6.02 11.23 23.95
C GLY A 250 -5.59 10.09 24.90
N PRO A 251 -4.76 10.40 25.90
CA PRO A 251 -4.32 9.40 26.86
C PRO A 251 -5.49 8.73 27.57
N ARG A 252 -5.27 7.49 28.04
CA ARG A 252 -6.22 6.82 28.92
C ARG A 252 -6.44 7.66 30.17
N THR A 253 -7.58 8.33 30.26
CA THR A 253 -8.05 8.88 31.54
C THR A 253 -8.23 7.70 32.47
N GLN A 254 -7.34 7.52 33.45
CA GLN A 254 -7.67 6.66 34.59
C GLN A 254 -8.88 7.31 35.25
N ALA A 255 -10.02 6.63 35.22
CA ALA A 255 -11.09 6.94 36.14
C ALA A 255 -10.46 6.82 37.55
N LEU A 256 -10.25 7.97 38.20
CA LEU A 256 -10.03 7.97 39.64
C LEU A 256 -11.25 7.29 40.23
N GLY A 257 -11.01 6.19 40.94
CA GLY A 257 -12.03 5.25 41.42
C GLY A 257 -13.08 5.85 42.33
#